data_AF-A0A7C0URD2-F1
#
_entry.id   AF-A0A7C0URD2-F1
#
_cell.length_a   1.000
_cell.length_b   1.000
_cell.length_c   1.000
_cell.angle_alpha   90.00
_cell.angle_beta   90.00
_cell.angle_gamma   90.00
#
_symmetry.space_group_name_H-M   'P 1'
#
loop_
_entity.id
_entity.type
_entity.pdbx_description
1 polymer ?
#
loop_
_entity_poly.entity_id
_entity_poly.type
_entity_poly.pdbx_seq_one_letter_code
_entity_poly.pdbx_strand_id
1 'polypeptide(L)'
;MRKGNKVSLDEILNGSLLPVMFKLGGPVMITGIFETVYNLADTFWLGHLPQGESGNAVAGLQVAFPIIWFLISFAAGFAMAGIALVSQYTGAQKEDKASFSASQVLSIGFISGLILGAVGSI
;
A
#
# COMPACT_ATOMS: atom_id res chain seq x y z
N MET A 1 15.21 25.74 -10.24
CA MET A 1 15.32 24.76 -11.33
C MET A 1 15.56 23.38 -10.75
N ARG A 2 14.61 22.44 -10.87
CA ARG A 2 14.78 21.07 -10.37
C ARG A 2 14.10 20.10 -11.35
N LYS A 3 14.74 19.88 -12.51
CA LYS A 3 14.38 18.81 -13.47
C LYS A 3 14.93 17.48 -12.94
N GLY A 4 14.27 16.91 -11.95
CA GLY A 4 14.49 15.51 -11.58
C GLY A 4 13.55 14.65 -12.42
N ASN A 5 14.11 13.73 -13.20
CA ASN A 5 13.56 12.52 -13.83
C ASN A 5 12.04 12.20 -13.69
N LYS A 6 11.15 13.14 -13.99
CA LYS A 6 9.68 12.96 -13.98
C LYS A 6 9.23 12.74 -15.43
N VAL A 7 8.46 11.68 -15.65
CA VAL A 7 7.78 11.41 -16.94
C VAL A 7 6.93 12.65 -17.27
N SER A 8 7.12 13.24 -18.46
CA SER A 8 6.36 14.45 -18.84
C SER A 8 4.95 14.08 -19.28
N LEU A 9 4.00 15.03 -19.18
CA LEU A 9 2.64 14.83 -19.67
C LEU A 9 2.62 14.46 -21.16
N ASP A 10 3.46 15.10 -21.96
CA ASP A 10 3.63 14.77 -23.37
C ASP A 10 4.17 13.35 -23.59
N GLU A 11 5.09 12.88 -22.75
CA GLU A 11 5.61 11.51 -22.82
C GLU A 11 4.52 10.49 -22.47
N ILE A 12 3.58 10.82 -21.57
CA ILE A 12 2.44 9.96 -21.22
C ILE A 12 1.38 9.93 -22.34
N LEU A 13 1.08 11.08 -22.95
CA LEU A 13 -0.01 11.21 -23.92
C LEU A 13 0.40 10.82 -25.35
N ASN A 14 1.64 11.13 -25.76
CA ASN A 14 2.10 11.01 -27.14
C ASN A 14 3.33 10.10 -27.29
N GLY A 15 3.93 9.64 -26.19
CA GLY A 15 5.09 8.76 -26.22
C GLY A 15 4.77 7.32 -26.63
N SER A 16 5.80 6.54 -26.92
CA SER A 16 5.65 5.11 -27.21
C SER A 16 5.11 4.37 -25.97
N LEU A 17 4.05 3.59 -26.16
CA LEU A 17 3.31 2.91 -25.10
C LEU A 17 4.20 2.03 -24.20
N LEU A 18 4.97 1.12 -24.80
CA LEU A 18 5.78 0.13 -24.06
C LEU A 18 6.80 0.77 -23.09
N PRO A 19 7.67 1.70 -23.54
CA PRO A 19 8.64 2.35 -22.65
C PRO A 19 7.99 3.10 -21.50
N VAL A 20 6.89 3.80 -21.76
CA VAL A 20 6.15 4.58 -20.75
C VAL A 20 5.52 3.65 -19.71
N MET A 21 4.90 2.55 -20.16
CA MET A 21 4.34 1.53 -19.27
C MET A 21 5.43 0.90 -18.38
N PHE A 22 6.60 0.56 -18.91
CA PHE A 22 7.69 0.03 -18.09
C PHE A 22 8.28 1.08 -17.13
N LYS A 23 8.36 2.34 -17.54
CA LYS A 23 8.87 3.43 -16.69
C LYS A 23 7.94 3.75 -15.51
N LEU A 24 6.63 3.67 -15.72
CA LEU A 24 5.61 3.91 -14.68
C LEU A 24 5.31 2.65 -13.87
N GLY A 25 5.12 1.51 -14.53
CA GLY A 25 4.74 0.23 -13.92
C GLY A 25 5.92 -0.56 -13.36
N GLY A 26 7.14 -0.35 -13.85
CA GLY A 26 8.36 -1.03 -13.38
C GLY A 26 8.52 -0.99 -11.86
N PRO A 27 8.48 0.19 -11.23
CA PRO A 27 8.53 0.30 -9.77
C PRO A 27 7.42 -0.47 -9.05
N VAL A 28 6.19 -0.43 -9.56
CA VAL A 28 5.03 -1.13 -8.97
C VAL A 28 5.21 -2.65 -9.07
N MET A 29 5.69 -3.15 -10.21
CA MET A 29 5.99 -4.58 -10.39
C MET A 29 7.05 -5.05 -9.40
N ILE A 30 8.11 -4.25 -9.21
CA ILE A 30 9.17 -4.56 -8.23
C ILE A 30 8.58 -4.65 -6.82
N THR A 31 7.72 -3.72 -6.42
CA THR A 31 7.02 -3.78 -5.13
C THR A 31 6.21 -5.07 -4.99
N GLY A 32 5.46 -5.48 -6.01
CA GLY A 32 4.69 -6.73 -5.98
C GLY A 32 5.56 -8.00 -5.88
N ILE A 33 6.74 -7.99 -6.50
CA ILE A 33 7.71 -9.08 -6.35
C ILE A 33 8.22 -9.13 -4.91
N PHE A 34 8.58 -7.99 -4.32
CA PHE A 34 9.00 -7.93 -2.91
C PHE A 34 7.90 -8.39 -1.95
N GLU A 35 6.65 -8.01 -2.20
CA GLU A 35 5.50 -8.47 -1.42
C GLU A 35 5.33 -9.99 -1.52
N THR A 36 5.47 -10.56 -2.72
CA THR A 36 5.41 -12.01 -2.93
C THR A 36 6.54 -12.74 -2.19
N VAL A 37 7.76 -12.22 -2.28
CA VAL A 37 8.93 -12.78 -1.57
C VAL A 37 8.74 -12.69 -0.06
N TYR A 38 8.16 -11.59 0.45
CA TYR A 38 7.85 -11.43 1.87
C TYR A 38 6.84 -12.48 2.34
N ASN A 39 5.74 -12.66 1.61
CA ASN A 39 4.74 -13.68 1.93
C ASN A 39 5.33 -15.10 1.92
N LEU A 40 6.23 -15.39 0.98
CA LEU A 40 6.93 -16.67 0.91
C LEU A 40 7.91 -16.84 2.08
N ALA A 41 8.67 -15.81 2.42
CA ALA A 41 9.61 -15.85 3.54
C ALA A 41 8.91 -16.07 4.88
N ASP A 42 7.79 -15.39 5.11
CA ASP A 42 6.95 -15.57 6.30
C ASP A 42 6.47 -17.02 6.42
N THR A 43 5.86 -17.54 5.36
CA THR A 43 5.39 -18.94 5.30
C THR A 43 6.55 -19.94 5.46
N PHE A 44 7.69 -19.67 4.83
CA PHE A 44 8.87 -20.52 4.90
C PHE A 44 9.41 -20.63 6.33
N TRP A 45 9.51 -19.50 7.05
CA TRP A 45 10.01 -19.49 8.43
C TRP A 45 9.04 -20.19 9.39
N LEU A 46 7.73 -20.04 9.17
CA LEU A 46 6.69 -20.73 9.94
C LEU A 46 6.70 -22.25 9.71
N GLY A 47 7.01 -22.69 8.49
CA GLY A 47 7.17 -24.10 8.16
C GLY A 47 8.41 -24.75 8.79
N HIS A 48 9.41 -23.96 9.22
CA HIS A 48 10.62 -24.44 9.88
C HIS A 48 10.50 -24.51 11.42
N LEU A 49 9.33 -24.17 11.99
CA LEU A 49 9.08 -24.33 13.42
C LEU A 49 9.10 -25.82 13.81
N PRO A 50 9.49 -26.18 15.05
CA PRO A 50 9.50 -27.57 15.51
C PRO A 50 8.14 -28.26 15.30
N GLN A 51 8.16 -29.56 14.98
CA GLN A 51 6.99 -30.39 14.59
C GLN A 51 5.86 -30.52 15.64
N GLY A 52 5.93 -29.82 16.78
CA GLY A 52 4.85 -29.68 17.77
C GLY A 52 4.29 -28.25 17.91
N GLU A 53 5.01 -27.23 17.44
CA GLU A 53 4.62 -25.81 17.51
C GLU A 53 4.20 -25.26 16.14
N SER A 54 4.78 -25.78 15.04
CA SER A 54 4.45 -25.35 13.67
C SER A 54 2.98 -25.56 13.33
N GLY A 55 2.37 -26.69 13.73
CA GLY A 55 0.97 -26.97 13.46
C GLY A 55 0.01 -25.98 14.10
N ASN A 56 0.23 -25.64 15.38
CA ASN A 56 -0.59 -24.67 16.11
C ASN A 56 -0.34 -23.22 15.63
N ALA A 57 0.91 -22.87 15.35
CA ALA A 57 1.27 -21.56 14.82
C ALA A 57 0.65 -21.31 13.45
N VAL A 58 0.76 -22.26 12.53
CA VAL A 58 0.18 -22.18 11.17
C VAL A 58 -1.36 -22.20 11.21
N ALA A 59 -1.96 -22.98 12.10
CA ALA A 59 -3.42 -22.98 12.29
C ALA A 59 -3.94 -21.66 12.87
N GLY A 60 -3.28 -21.11 13.90
CA GLY A 60 -3.64 -19.81 14.49
C GLY A 60 -3.52 -18.67 13.47
N LEU A 61 -2.48 -18.72 12.62
CA LEU A 61 -2.28 -17.75 11.56
C LEU A 61 -3.39 -17.79 10.51
N GLN A 62 -3.81 -18.98 10.08
CA GLN A 62 -4.93 -19.13 9.12
C GLN A 62 -6.25 -18.56 9.65
N VAL A 63 -6.48 -18.60 10.97
CA VAL A 63 -7.65 -17.98 11.61
C VAL A 63 -7.51 -16.45 11.69
N ALA A 64 -6.31 -15.95 11.98
CA ALA A 64 -6.05 -14.53 12.08
C ALA A 64 -5.99 -13.80 10.71
N PHE A 65 -5.51 -14.48 9.67
CA PHE A 65 -5.28 -13.90 8.34
C PHE A 65 -6.51 -13.19 7.75
N PRO A 66 -7.72 -13.78 7.75
CA PRO A 66 -8.91 -13.10 7.25
C PRO A 66 -9.22 -11.78 7.98
N ILE A 67 -9.02 -11.74 9.30
CA ILE A 67 -9.24 -10.53 10.10
C ILE A 67 -8.19 -9.47 9.76
N ILE A 68 -6.92 -9.87 9.67
CA ILE A 68 -5.82 -8.98 9.28
C ILE A 68 -6.06 -8.41 7.88
N TRP A 69 -6.40 -9.27 6.90
CA TRP A 69 -6.70 -8.85 5.54
C TRP A 69 -7.93 -7.95 5.44
N PHE A 70 -8.95 -8.19 6.26
CA PHE A 70 -10.11 -7.31 6.35
C PHE A 70 -9.69 -5.90 6.83
N LEU A 71 -8.89 -5.81 7.88
CA LEU A 71 -8.39 -4.54 8.40
C LEU A 71 -7.49 -3.82 7.39
N ILE A 72 -6.58 -4.55 6.71
CA ILE A 72 -5.73 -4.01 5.65
C ILE A 72 -6.58 -3.49 4.50
N SER A 73 -7.57 -4.25 4.03
CA SER A 73 -8.44 -3.87 2.91
C SER A 73 -9.28 -2.63 3.25
N PHE A 74 -9.77 -2.56 4.49
CA PHE A 74 -10.50 -1.39 4.98
C PHE A 74 -9.60 -0.14 4.99
N ALA A 75 -8.39 -0.23 5.55
CA ALA A 75 -7.43 0.87 5.57
C ALA A 75 -6.98 1.28 4.15
N ALA A 76 -6.75 0.31 3.27
CA ALA A 76 -6.38 0.53 1.88
C ALA A 76 -7.47 1.28 1.11
N GLY A 77 -8.75 1.05 1.42
CA GLY A 77 -9.87 1.81 0.84
C GLY A 77 -9.78 3.32 1.10
N PHE A 78 -9.48 3.72 2.34
CA PHE A 78 -9.29 5.14 2.68
C PHE A 78 -8.02 5.71 2.06
N ALA A 79 -6.93 4.95 2.03
CA ALA A 79 -5.69 5.36 1.38
C ALA A 79 -5.91 5.62 -0.12
N MET A 80 -6.63 4.73 -0.81
CA MET A 80 -6.99 4.87 -2.22
C MET A 80 -7.84 6.12 -2.48
N ALA A 81 -8.85 6.38 -1.64
CA ALA A 81 -9.64 7.60 -1.73
C ALA A 81 -8.77 8.86 -1.56
N GLY A 82 -7.82 8.82 -0.64
CA GLY A 82 -6.84 9.88 -0.43
C GLY A 82 -5.95 10.13 -1.64
N ILE A 83 -5.36 9.08 -2.19
CA ILE A 83 -4.53 9.16 -3.41
C ILE A 83 -5.33 9.73 -4.57
N ALA A 84 -6.58 9.31 -4.75
CA ALA A 84 -7.45 9.81 -5.81
C ALA A 84 -7.73 11.32 -5.66
N LEU A 85 -8.09 11.78 -4.46
CA LEU A 85 -8.35 13.20 -4.20
C LEU A 85 -7.09 14.06 -4.38
N VAL A 86 -5.95 13.62 -3.85
CA VAL A 86 -4.66 14.32 -4.00
C VAL A 86 -4.29 14.40 -5.48
N SER A 87 -4.39 13.29 -6.22
CA SER A 87 -4.08 13.25 -7.65
C SER A 87 -4.98 14.19 -8.46
N GLN A 88 -6.28 14.22 -8.15
CA GLN A 88 -7.24 15.13 -8.79
C GLN A 88 -6.93 16.60 -8.49
N TYR A 89 -6.64 16.95 -7.22
CA TYR A 89 -6.32 18.32 -6.84
C TYR A 89 -4.98 18.80 -7.41
N THR A 90 -3.96 17.94 -7.40
CA THR A 90 -2.67 18.24 -8.04
C THR A 90 -2.85 18.40 -9.56
N GLY A 91 -3.61 17.53 -10.21
CA GLY A 91 -3.95 17.67 -11.64
C GLY A 91 -4.73 18.95 -11.96
N ALA A 92 -5.57 19.42 -11.04
CA ALA A 92 -6.34 20.66 -11.17
C ALA A 92 -5.56 21.93 -10.73
N GLN A 93 -4.26 21.83 -10.43
CA GLN A 93 -3.42 22.92 -9.92
C GLN A 93 -3.93 23.57 -8.61
N LYS A 94 -4.63 22.80 -7.77
CA LYS A 94 -5.16 23.24 -6.46
C LYS A 94 -4.30 22.70 -5.32
N GLU A 95 -3.06 23.17 -5.23
CA GLU A 95 -2.05 22.68 -4.27
C GLU A 95 -2.52 22.76 -2.81
N ASP A 96 -3.21 23.85 -2.42
CA ASP A 96 -3.74 24.00 -1.05
C ASP A 96 -4.75 22.89 -0.71
N LYS A 97 -5.61 22.52 -1.67
CA LYS A 97 -6.59 21.44 -1.49
C LYS A 97 -5.93 20.06 -1.49
N ALA A 98 -4.89 19.87 -2.30
CA ALA A 98 -4.09 18.65 -2.30
C ALA A 98 -3.42 18.44 -0.93
N SER A 99 -2.79 19.48 -0.39
CA SER A 99 -2.16 19.45 0.94
C SER A 99 -3.18 19.21 2.06
N PHE A 100 -4.32 19.91 2.01
CA PHE A 100 -5.39 19.71 2.98
C PHE A 100 -5.91 18.26 2.93
N SER A 101 -6.21 17.74 1.74
CA SER A 101 -6.68 16.36 1.56
C SER A 101 -5.65 15.33 2.05
N ALA A 102 -4.35 15.54 1.77
CA ALA A 102 -3.30 14.67 2.27
C ALA A 102 -3.25 14.65 3.81
N SER A 103 -3.33 15.83 4.44
CA SER A 103 -3.35 15.95 5.90
C SER A 103 -4.57 15.28 6.55
N GLN A 104 -5.73 15.35 5.88
CA GLN A 104 -6.96 14.70 6.35
C GLN A 104 -6.83 13.18 6.30
N VAL A 105 -6.29 12.63 5.20
CA VAL A 105 -6.08 11.18 5.03
C VAL A 105 -5.09 10.66 6.06
N LEU A 106 -4.00 11.40 6.32
CA LEU A 106 -3.02 11.06 7.35
C LEU A 106 -3.64 11.09 8.76
N SER A 107 -4.42 12.13 9.08
CA SER A 107 -5.10 12.25 10.37
C SER A 107 -6.08 11.12 10.60
N ILE A 108 -6.91 10.80 9.59
CA ILE A 108 -7.85 9.67 9.65
C ILE A 108 -7.09 8.36 9.84
N GLY A 109 -6.04 8.11 9.04
CA GLY A 109 -5.23 6.90 9.16
C GLY A 109 -4.60 6.74 10.55
N PHE A 110 -4.08 7.82 11.12
CA PHE A 110 -3.50 7.82 12.46
C PHE A 110 -4.54 7.53 13.56
N ILE A 111 -5.69 8.20 13.50
CA ILE A 111 -6.80 7.99 14.46
C ILE A 111 -7.35 6.56 14.34
N SER A 112 -7.59 6.08 13.12
CA SER A 112 -8.03 4.71 12.87
C SER A 112 -7.01 3.69 13.39
N GLY A 113 -5.72 3.95 13.21
CA GLY A 113 -4.64 3.11 13.76
C GLY A 113 -4.67 3.06 15.29
N LEU A 114 -4.86 4.20 15.96
CA LEU A 114 -4.99 4.25 17.43
C LEU A 114 -6.22 3.48 17.92
N ILE A 115 -7.37 3.63 17.24
CA ILE A 115 -8.60 2.93 17.60
C ILE A 115 -8.41 1.41 17.45
N LEU A 116 -7.87 0.97 16.32
CA LEU A 116 -7.62 -0.45 16.07
C LEU A 116 -6.60 -1.04 17.05
N GLY A 117 -5.53 -0.29 17.35
CA GLY A 117 -4.53 -0.70 18.35
C GLY A 117 -5.11 -0.81 19.75
N ALA A 118 -5.94 0.15 20.16
CA ALA A 118 -6.61 0.10 21.46
C ALA A 118 -7.60 -1.07 21.55
N VAL A 119 -8.44 -1.26 20.52
CA VAL A 119 -9.39 -2.38 20.46
C VAL A 119 -8.68 -3.73 20.45
N GLY A 120 -7.59 -3.87 19.69
CA GLY A 120 -6.83 -5.12 19.62
C GLY A 120 -6.03 -5.43 20.88
N SER A 121 -5.85 -4.46 21.78
CA SER A 121 -5.17 -4.66 23.07
C SER A 121 -6.08 -5.15 24.20
N ILE A 122 -7.40 -5.15 23.97
CA ILE A 122 -8.45 -5.61 24.91
C ILE A 122 -8.84 -7.05 24.55
#